data_AF-A0A2I0QII2-F1
#
_entry.id   AF-A0A2I0QII2-F1
#
_cell.length_a   1.000
_cell.length_b   1.000
_cell.length_c   1.000
_cell.angle_alpha   90.00
_cell.angle_beta   90.00
_cell.angle_gamma   90.00
#
_symmetry.space_group_name_H-M   'P 1'
#
loop_
_entity.id
_entity.type
_entity.pdbx_description
1 polymer ?
#
loop_
_entity_poly.entity_id
_entity_poly.type
_entity_poly.pdbx_seq_one_letter_code
_entity_poly.pdbx_strand_id
1 'polypeptide(L)'
;TLFFDYGQKALEQEKIAAKEISEFLDAKFDIITLEWMKNLKSGLISGNIPKVKFSDLDDKEKSAQSASLVWVPARNLVFCSIATGIAESENADAIFTGFDKEEAATFPDNSNDFVKNFNNLLNFAVLQKKKPYLIAPLIALNKTEIVKLGEKIKAPMHVSWSCYKSDSNNVHCGECESCLRRKRAFKMANVKDMTKYLI
;
A
#
# COMPACT_ATOMS: atom_id res chain seq x y z
N THR A 1 9.65 0.33 -10.21
CA THR A 1 8.60 -0.18 -9.31
C THR A 1 8.90 -1.63 -8.97
N LEU A 2 8.96 -1.94 -7.68
CA LEU A 2 9.00 -3.31 -7.18
C LEU A 2 7.58 -3.72 -6.78
N PHE A 3 7.02 -4.73 -7.43
CA PHE A 3 5.72 -5.28 -7.11
C PHE A 3 5.88 -6.60 -6.36
N PHE A 4 5.31 -6.70 -5.17
CA PHE A 4 5.41 -7.90 -4.34
C PHE A 4 4.17 -8.78 -4.51
N ASP A 5 4.36 -9.96 -5.09
CA ASP A 5 3.37 -11.02 -5.10
C ASP A 5 3.62 -11.92 -3.89
N TYR A 6 2.73 -11.83 -2.90
CA TYR A 6 2.76 -12.67 -1.71
C TYR A 6 1.50 -13.55 -1.60
N GLY A 7 0.78 -13.73 -2.72
CA GLY A 7 -0.50 -14.45 -2.79
C GLY A 7 -1.69 -13.68 -2.24
N GLN A 8 -1.66 -12.35 -2.30
CA GLN A 8 -2.79 -11.53 -1.89
C GLN A 8 -4.00 -11.72 -2.82
N LYS A 9 -5.21 -11.61 -2.28
CA LYS A 9 -6.45 -11.80 -3.05
C LYS A 9 -6.69 -10.76 -4.13
N ALA A 10 -6.10 -9.58 -4.00
CA ALA A 10 -6.19 -8.53 -5.00
C ALA A 10 -5.10 -8.62 -6.08
N LEU A 11 -4.25 -9.66 -6.04
CA LEU A 11 -3.02 -9.79 -6.84
C LEU A 11 -3.18 -9.40 -8.31
N GLU A 12 -4.16 -9.98 -9.00
CA GLU A 12 -4.28 -9.77 -10.45
C GLU A 12 -4.57 -8.30 -10.79
N GLN A 13 -5.50 -7.66 -10.08
CA GLN A 13 -5.85 -6.25 -10.33
C GLN A 13 -4.78 -5.29 -9.80
N GLU A 14 -4.18 -5.58 -8.65
CA GLU A 14 -3.05 -4.78 -8.13
C GLU A 14 -1.86 -4.81 -9.10
N LYS A 15 -1.57 -5.98 -9.68
CA LYS A 15 -0.49 -6.15 -10.66
C LYS A 15 -0.77 -5.37 -11.94
N ILE A 16 -2.00 -5.43 -12.46
CA ILE A 16 -2.41 -4.65 -13.63
C ILE A 16 -2.27 -3.15 -13.36
N ALA A 17 -2.85 -2.66 -12.26
CA ALA A 17 -2.79 -1.25 -11.89
C ALA A 17 -1.34 -0.77 -11.65
N ALA A 18 -0.53 -1.53 -10.93
CA ALA A 18 0.86 -1.17 -10.64
C ALA A 18 1.71 -1.15 -11.92
N LYS A 19 1.45 -2.06 -12.86
CA LYS A 19 2.10 -2.06 -14.18
C LYS A 19 1.71 -0.83 -15.00
N GLU A 20 0.41 -0.53 -15.11
CA GLU A 20 -0.10 0.62 -15.86
C GLU A 20 0.42 1.96 -15.29
N ILE A 21 0.48 2.09 -13.96
CA ILE A 21 1.09 3.26 -13.30
C ILE A 21 2.59 3.35 -13.60
N SER A 22 3.29 2.21 -13.64
CA SER A 22 4.73 2.19 -13.95
C SER A 22 4.98 2.62 -15.39
N GLU A 23 4.16 2.15 -16.34
CA GLU A 23 4.20 2.57 -17.74
C GLU A 23 3.88 4.07 -17.90
N PHE A 24 2.87 4.58 -17.19
CA PHE A 24 2.53 6.00 -17.17
C PHE A 24 3.70 6.88 -16.68
N LEU A 25 4.52 6.37 -15.76
CA LEU A 25 5.66 7.08 -15.18
C LEU A 25 7.00 6.79 -15.86
N ASP A 26 7.02 6.00 -16.95
CA ASP A 26 8.23 5.52 -17.62
C ASP A 26 9.21 4.81 -16.65
N ALA A 27 8.64 4.03 -15.71
CA ALA A 27 9.37 3.30 -14.70
C ALA A 27 9.45 1.81 -15.03
N LYS A 28 10.62 1.21 -14.81
CA LYS A 28 10.80 -0.25 -14.86
C LYS A 28 9.83 -0.93 -13.87
N PHE A 29 9.23 -2.04 -14.28
CA PHE A 29 8.30 -2.83 -13.44
C PHE A 29 8.85 -4.24 -13.21
N ASP A 30 9.26 -4.52 -11.98
CA ASP A 30 9.80 -5.82 -11.56
C ASP A 30 8.85 -6.50 -10.57
N ILE A 31 8.63 -7.80 -10.75
CA ILE A 31 7.79 -8.63 -9.88
C ILE A 31 8.68 -9.46 -8.96
N ILE A 32 8.43 -9.40 -7.65
CA ILE A 32 9.08 -10.18 -6.62
C ILE A 32 8.05 -11.15 -6.02
N THR A 33 8.19 -12.43 -6.32
CA THR A 33 7.29 -13.47 -5.79
C THR A 33 7.81 -14.02 -4.46
N LEU A 34 6.94 -14.05 -3.46
CA LEU A 34 7.21 -14.46 -2.08
C LEU A 34 6.30 -15.63 -1.69
N GLU A 35 6.57 -16.80 -2.28
CA GLU A 35 5.77 -18.03 -2.10
C GLU A 35 5.55 -18.40 -0.63
N TRP A 36 6.57 -18.21 0.22
CA TRP A 36 6.47 -18.54 1.64
C TRP A 36 5.43 -17.69 2.38
N MET A 37 5.19 -16.45 1.95
CA MET A 37 4.23 -15.55 2.58
C MET A 37 2.79 -16.00 2.35
N LYS A 38 2.51 -16.81 1.33
CA LYS A 38 1.17 -17.36 1.04
C LYS A 38 0.64 -18.25 2.18
N ASN A 39 1.53 -18.72 3.06
CA ASN A 39 1.18 -19.53 4.22
C ASN A 39 0.94 -18.70 5.50
N LEU A 40 1.12 -17.37 5.44
CA LEU A 40 0.85 -16.50 6.57
C LEU A 40 -0.65 -16.34 6.82
N LYS A 41 -1.02 -16.22 8.10
CA LYS A 41 -2.41 -16.04 8.51
C LYS A 41 -2.82 -14.58 8.34
N SER A 42 -3.60 -14.30 7.30
CA SER A 42 -4.19 -12.98 7.04
C SER A 42 -5.47 -13.10 6.22
N GLY A 43 -6.43 -12.20 6.47
CA GLY A 43 -7.60 -11.99 5.63
C GLY A 43 -7.25 -11.62 4.19
N LEU A 44 -6.15 -10.90 3.96
CA LEU A 44 -5.69 -10.52 2.62
C LEU A 44 -5.19 -11.69 1.78
N ILE A 45 -4.79 -12.80 2.42
CA ILE A 45 -4.30 -14.02 1.76
C ILE A 45 -5.43 -15.06 1.68
N SER A 46 -6.13 -15.29 2.79
CA SER A 46 -7.24 -16.25 2.86
C SER A 46 -8.49 -15.79 2.10
N GLY A 47 -8.70 -14.48 1.97
CA GLY A 47 -9.92 -13.87 1.42
C GLY A 47 -11.04 -13.66 2.42
N ASN A 48 -10.80 -13.96 3.70
CA ASN A 48 -11.71 -13.64 4.79
C ASN A 48 -11.61 -12.16 5.14
N ILE A 49 -12.05 -11.31 4.23
CA ILE A 49 -12.05 -9.85 4.39
C ILE A 49 -13.21 -9.44 5.32
N PRO A 50 -12.96 -8.68 6.40
CA PRO A 50 -14.01 -8.22 7.29
C PRO A 50 -14.98 -7.29 6.56
N LYS A 51 -16.27 -7.47 6.82
CA LYS A 51 -17.31 -6.53 6.39
C LYS A 51 -17.41 -5.41 7.41
N VAL A 52 -17.11 -4.19 6.99
CA VAL A 52 -17.16 -2.98 7.82
C VAL A 52 -18.22 -2.04 7.26
N LYS A 53 -19.03 -1.40 8.11
CA LYS A 53 -19.98 -0.38 7.64
C LYS A 53 -19.29 0.97 7.53
N PHE A 54 -19.80 1.84 6.66
CA PHE A 54 -19.25 3.19 6.49
C PHE A 54 -19.25 4.00 7.81
N SER A 55 -20.24 3.79 8.67
CA SER A 55 -20.34 4.42 9.99
C SER A 55 -19.27 3.96 10.99
N ASP A 56 -18.66 2.79 10.77
CA ASP A 56 -17.68 2.20 11.68
C ASP A 56 -16.24 2.65 11.37
N LEU A 57 -16.00 3.36 10.25
CA LEU A 57 -14.66 3.76 9.82
C LEU A 57 -13.96 4.76 10.78
N ASP A 58 -14.74 5.48 11.58
CA ASP A 58 -14.25 6.46 12.57
C ASP A 58 -14.20 5.86 13.99
N ASP A 59 -14.72 4.64 14.17
CA ASP A 59 -14.65 3.90 15.43
C ASP A 59 -13.27 3.25 15.54
N LYS A 60 -12.47 3.72 16.50
CA LYS A 60 -11.08 3.27 16.68
C LYS A 60 -11.00 1.80 17.07
N GLU A 61 -11.91 1.30 17.91
CA GLU A 61 -11.88 -0.08 18.36
C GLU A 61 -12.26 -1.02 17.22
N LYS A 62 -13.32 -0.69 16.49
CA LYS A 62 -13.73 -1.49 15.32
C LYS A 62 -12.69 -1.45 14.21
N SER A 63 -12.08 -0.29 13.95
CA SER A 63 -11.01 -0.16 12.97
C SER A 63 -9.77 -0.97 13.37
N ALA A 64 -9.40 -0.99 14.66
CA ALA A 64 -8.31 -1.83 15.14
C ALA A 64 -8.62 -3.33 15.00
N GLN A 65 -9.86 -3.73 15.29
CA GLN A 65 -10.30 -5.12 15.11
C GLN A 65 -10.27 -5.53 13.63
N SER A 66 -10.83 -4.72 12.72
CA SER A 66 -10.82 -5.03 11.28
C SER A 66 -9.39 -5.05 10.72
N ALA A 67 -8.55 -4.10 11.13
CA ALA A 67 -7.14 -4.05 10.77
C ALA A 67 -6.38 -5.31 11.20
N SER A 68 -6.63 -5.82 12.41
CA SER A 68 -5.98 -7.03 12.91
C SER A 68 -6.26 -8.27 12.05
N LEU A 69 -7.44 -8.34 11.43
CA LEU A 69 -7.85 -9.46 10.57
C LEU A 69 -7.17 -9.43 9.20
N VAL A 70 -6.82 -8.25 8.70
CA VAL A 70 -6.14 -8.06 7.41
C VAL A 70 -4.63 -7.86 7.55
N TRP A 71 -4.12 -7.85 8.78
CA TRP A 71 -2.68 -7.78 9.06
C TRP A 71 -1.94 -8.95 8.40
N VAL A 72 -0.83 -8.66 7.74
CA VAL A 72 0.11 -9.66 7.22
C VAL A 72 1.39 -9.52 8.05
N PRO A 73 1.76 -10.53 8.85
CA PRO A 73 2.88 -10.42 9.79
C PRO A 73 4.17 -9.91 9.15
N ALA A 74 4.69 -8.79 9.68
CA ALA A 74 5.96 -8.16 9.29
C ALA A 74 6.11 -7.88 7.78
N ARG A 75 5.00 -7.68 7.06
CA ARG A 75 5.02 -7.54 5.60
C ARG A 75 5.91 -6.39 5.13
N ASN A 76 5.75 -5.18 5.68
CA ASN A 76 6.54 -4.05 5.19
C ASN A 76 8.01 -4.17 5.58
N LEU A 77 8.34 -4.85 6.69
CA LEU A 77 9.73 -5.16 7.05
C LEU A 77 10.40 -6.04 6.00
N VAL A 78 9.71 -7.09 5.54
CA VAL A 78 10.20 -7.98 4.48
C VAL A 78 10.38 -7.21 3.17
N PHE A 79 9.38 -6.42 2.76
CA PHE A 79 9.43 -5.67 1.51
C PHE A 79 10.57 -4.65 1.51
N CYS A 80 10.72 -3.87 2.59
CA CYS A 80 11.80 -2.90 2.71
C CYS A 80 13.18 -3.58 2.74
N SER A 81 13.30 -4.75 3.38
CA SER A 81 14.55 -5.52 3.39
C SER A 81 14.95 -6.00 2.00
N ILE A 82 14.01 -6.50 1.20
CA ILE A 82 14.27 -6.91 -0.18
C ILE A 82 14.61 -5.70 -1.05
N ALA A 83 13.83 -4.62 -0.95
CA ALA A 83 14.08 -3.39 -1.68
C ALA A 83 15.46 -2.80 -1.34
N THR A 84 15.93 -2.97 -0.10
CA THR A 84 17.28 -2.57 0.33
C THR A 84 18.37 -3.34 -0.40
N GLY A 85 18.26 -4.66 -0.49
CA GLY A 85 19.25 -5.48 -1.21
C GLY A 85 19.32 -5.12 -2.70
N ILE A 86 18.16 -4.86 -3.33
CA ILE A 86 18.09 -4.40 -4.73
C ILE A 86 18.70 -3.00 -4.86
N ALA A 87 18.32 -2.06 -4.00
CA ALA A 87 18.82 -0.69 -4.02
C ALA A 87 20.34 -0.64 -3.84
N GLU A 88 20.91 -1.45 -2.94
CA GLU A 88 22.36 -1.58 -2.80
C GLU A 88 22.98 -2.13 -4.08
N SER A 89 22.46 -3.25 -4.62
CA SER A 89 22.99 -3.83 -5.85
C SER A 89 22.96 -2.88 -7.05
N GLU A 90 21.96 -1.99 -7.12
CA GLU A 90 21.79 -1.02 -8.21
C GLU A 90 22.45 0.34 -7.93
N ASN A 91 23.10 0.52 -6.77
CA ASN A 91 23.60 1.82 -6.27
C ASN A 91 22.51 2.91 -6.26
N ALA A 92 21.28 2.53 -5.92
CA ALA A 92 20.17 3.46 -5.79
C ALA A 92 20.28 4.25 -4.48
N ASP A 93 19.96 5.54 -4.56
CA ASP A 93 20.06 6.45 -3.41
C ASP A 93 18.89 6.34 -2.43
N ALA A 94 17.74 5.83 -2.88
CA ALA A 94 16.51 5.87 -2.10
C ALA A 94 15.55 4.72 -2.44
N ILE A 95 14.73 4.39 -1.45
CA ILE A 95 13.61 3.48 -1.54
C ILE A 95 12.36 4.28 -1.17
N PHE A 96 11.37 4.34 -2.05
CA PHE A 96 10.13 5.06 -1.79
C PHE A 96 9.00 4.10 -1.40
N THR A 97 8.28 4.42 -0.32
CA THR A 97 7.08 3.69 0.11
C THR A 97 5.87 4.61 0.21
N GLY A 98 4.68 4.04 0.04
CA GLY A 98 3.41 4.76 0.13
C GLY A 98 2.79 4.81 1.53
N PHE A 99 3.57 4.65 2.61
CA PHE A 99 3.02 4.64 3.97
C PHE A 99 2.35 5.98 4.29
N ASP A 100 1.21 5.91 4.99
CA ASP A 100 0.38 7.07 5.29
C ASP A 100 -0.05 7.15 6.77
N LYS A 101 -0.61 8.31 7.14
CA LYS A 101 -0.97 8.64 8.52
C LYS A 101 -2.10 7.76 9.07
N GLU A 102 -3.07 7.38 8.23
CA GLU A 102 -4.21 6.58 8.67
C GLU A 102 -3.78 5.14 8.93
N GLU A 103 -3.00 4.55 8.02
CA GLU A 103 -2.49 3.19 8.17
C GLU A 103 -1.53 3.07 9.36
N ALA A 104 -0.72 4.10 9.64
CA ALA A 104 0.16 4.15 10.81
C ALA A 104 -0.58 4.11 12.16
N ALA A 105 -1.87 4.46 12.19
CA ALA A 105 -2.68 4.37 13.41
C ALA A 105 -3.07 2.93 13.77
N THR A 106 -3.06 2.02 12.78
CA THR A 106 -3.46 0.61 12.94
C THR A 106 -2.31 -0.37 12.73
N PHE A 107 -1.29 0.02 11.95
CA PHE A 107 -0.17 -0.84 11.57
C PHE A 107 1.16 -0.20 11.95
N PRO A 108 1.94 -0.83 12.85
CA PRO A 108 3.17 -0.23 13.38
C PRO A 108 4.24 -0.04 12.29
N ASP A 109 4.24 -0.89 11.26
CA ASP A 109 5.19 -0.88 10.15
C ASP A 109 4.85 0.13 9.04
N ASN A 110 3.91 1.06 9.29
CA ASN A 110 3.63 2.23 8.48
C ASN A 110 4.02 3.54 9.18
N SER A 111 4.53 3.46 10.41
CA SER A 111 4.80 4.63 11.26
C SER A 111 6.12 5.36 10.92
N ASN A 112 6.21 6.63 11.33
CA ASN A 112 7.46 7.39 11.27
C ASN A 112 8.59 6.71 12.05
N ASP A 113 8.26 6.07 13.18
CA ASP A 113 9.24 5.33 13.98
C ASP A 113 9.76 4.12 13.22
N PHE A 114 8.92 3.41 12.48
CA PHE A 114 9.37 2.33 11.60
C PHE A 114 10.36 2.86 10.56
N VAL A 115 10.02 3.92 9.82
CA VAL A 115 10.90 4.50 8.79
C VAL A 115 12.23 4.97 9.39
N LYS A 116 12.19 5.68 10.52
CA LYS A 116 13.38 6.17 11.22
C LYS A 116 14.27 5.02 11.68
N ASN A 117 13.71 4.01 12.34
CA ASN A 117 14.48 2.88 12.85
C ASN A 117 14.99 1.97 11.72
N PHE A 118 14.23 1.83 10.64
CA PHE A 118 14.67 1.10 9.46
C PHE A 118 15.88 1.79 8.82
N ASN A 119 15.84 3.12 8.63
CA ASN A 119 17.00 3.87 8.15
C ASN A 119 18.22 3.75 9.08
N ASN A 120 18.01 3.70 10.40
CA ASN A 120 19.10 3.45 11.35
C ASN A 120 19.71 2.04 11.17
N LEU A 121 18.87 1.02 10.96
CA LEU A 121 19.29 -0.36 10.69
C LEU A 121 20.18 -0.45 9.44
N LEU A 122 19.92 0.35 8.40
CA LEU A 122 20.71 0.34 7.16
C LEU A 122 22.20 0.67 7.39
N ASN A 123 22.55 1.37 8.46
CA ASN A 123 23.94 1.59 8.83
C ASN A 123 24.71 0.30 9.17
N PHE A 124 24.00 -0.73 9.61
CA PHE A 124 24.54 -2.03 9.99
C PHE A 124 24.31 -3.11 8.92
N ALA A 125 23.33 -2.91 8.03
CA ALA A 125 22.91 -3.92 7.06
C ALA A 125 23.53 -3.77 5.66
N VAL A 126 23.88 -2.54 5.26
CA VAL A 126 24.42 -2.22 3.92
C VAL A 126 25.92 -1.96 4.03
N LEU A 127 26.72 -2.38 3.05
CA LEU A 127 28.18 -2.20 3.06
C LEU A 127 28.58 -0.81 2.53
N GLN A 128 27.90 -0.31 1.50
CA GLN A 128 28.23 0.95 0.82
C GLN A 128 28.35 2.13 1.78
N LYS A 129 29.25 3.09 1.53
CA LYS A 129 29.37 4.27 2.42
C LYS A 129 28.11 5.13 2.44
N LYS A 130 27.52 5.37 1.27
CA LYS A 130 26.23 6.05 1.12
C LYS A 130 25.14 4.98 1.12
N LYS A 131 24.31 4.95 2.16
CA LYS A 131 23.21 3.99 2.28
C LYS A 131 22.01 4.46 1.44
N PRO A 132 21.22 3.56 0.82
CA PRO A 132 19.91 3.95 0.34
C PRO A 132 19.07 4.47 1.50
N TYR A 133 18.24 5.48 1.26
CA TYR A 133 17.35 6.04 2.29
C TYR A 133 15.90 5.63 2.04
N LEU A 134 15.23 5.08 3.05
CA LEU A 134 13.80 4.80 3.01
C LEU A 134 13.01 6.11 3.20
N ILE A 135 12.21 6.48 2.19
CA ILE A 135 11.42 7.71 2.14
C ILE A 135 9.94 7.36 2.01
N ALA A 136 9.12 7.87 2.93
CA ALA A 136 7.66 7.74 2.88
C ALA A 136 7.02 9.14 2.74
N PRO A 137 6.85 9.67 1.52
CA PRO A 137 6.41 11.05 1.32
C PRO A 137 4.98 11.33 1.80
N LEU A 138 4.17 10.29 1.97
CA LEU A 138 2.76 10.41 2.36
C LEU A 138 2.53 10.19 3.87
N ILE A 139 3.59 9.96 4.65
CA ILE A 139 3.49 9.45 6.02
C ILE A 139 2.77 10.39 7.00
N ALA A 140 2.74 11.69 6.69
CA ALA A 140 2.04 12.71 7.47
C ALA A 140 0.64 13.04 6.95
N LEU A 141 0.25 12.49 5.80
CA LEU A 141 -0.99 12.82 5.10
C LEU A 141 -2.08 11.79 5.38
N ASN A 142 -3.31 12.26 5.58
CA ASN A 142 -4.51 11.43 5.55
C ASN A 142 -4.98 11.17 4.10
N LYS A 143 -5.95 10.27 3.89
CA LYS A 143 -6.39 9.88 2.55
C LYS A 143 -7.01 11.04 1.76
N THR A 144 -7.68 11.98 2.42
CA THR A 144 -8.22 13.18 1.78
C THR A 144 -7.09 14.08 1.25
N GLU A 145 -6.04 14.27 2.06
CA GLU A 145 -4.86 15.03 1.66
C GLU A 145 -4.08 14.34 0.54
N ILE A 146 -3.99 13.01 0.57
CA ILE A 146 -3.38 12.22 -0.52
C ILE A 146 -4.15 12.39 -1.83
N VAL A 147 -5.48 12.35 -1.80
CA VAL A 147 -6.29 12.59 -3.03
C VAL A 147 -6.07 14.01 -3.55
N LYS A 148 -6.06 15.03 -2.67
CA LYS A 148 -5.77 16.41 -3.08
C LYS A 148 -4.38 16.56 -3.68
N LEU A 149 -3.38 15.92 -3.09
CA LEU A 149 -2.01 15.91 -3.62
C LEU A 149 -1.96 15.22 -4.98
N GLY A 150 -2.61 14.06 -5.11
CA GLY A 150 -2.72 13.31 -6.36
C GLY A 150 -3.35 14.14 -7.47
N GLU A 151 -4.46 14.84 -7.20
CA GLU A 151 -5.08 15.75 -8.16
C GLU A 151 -4.13 16.89 -8.55
N LYS A 152 -3.48 17.52 -7.57
CA LYS A 152 -2.53 18.62 -7.80
C LYS A 152 -1.38 18.22 -8.72
N ILE A 153 -0.83 17.02 -8.55
CA ILE A 153 0.30 16.51 -9.35
C ILE A 153 -0.15 15.71 -10.58
N LYS A 154 -1.47 15.61 -10.83
CA LYS A 154 -2.06 14.80 -11.89
C LYS A 154 -1.62 13.33 -11.84
N ALA A 155 -1.53 12.77 -10.64
CA ALA A 155 -1.26 11.36 -10.44
C ALA A 155 -2.34 10.51 -11.14
N PRO A 156 -1.97 9.35 -11.72
CA PRO A 156 -2.90 8.48 -12.45
C PRO A 156 -3.83 7.69 -11.50
N MET A 157 -4.57 8.39 -10.62
CA MET A 157 -5.43 7.77 -9.61
C MET A 157 -6.61 7.00 -10.20
N HIS A 158 -6.95 7.24 -11.47
CA HIS A 158 -8.05 6.56 -12.17
C HIS A 158 -7.75 5.09 -12.50
N VAL A 159 -6.46 4.72 -12.57
CA VAL A 159 -6.01 3.33 -12.80
C VAL A 159 -5.53 2.65 -11.51
N SER A 160 -5.43 3.39 -10.40
CA SER A 160 -4.99 2.82 -9.12
C SER A 160 -6.01 1.82 -8.55
N TRP A 161 -5.52 0.72 -7.99
CA TRP A 161 -6.34 -0.30 -7.34
C TRP A 161 -6.16 -0.29 -5.83
N SER A 162 -7.26 -0.13 -5.09
CA SER A 162 -7.25 -0.21 -3.62
C SER A 162 -8.13 -1.34 -3.07
N CYS A 163 -8.97 -1.95 -3.92
CA CYS A 163 -9.93 -2.95 -3.47
C CYS A 163 -9.22 -4.23 -3.00
N TYR A 164 -9.63 -4.78 -1.85
CA TYR A 164 -9.09 -6.04 -1.34
C TYR A 164 -9.51 -7.28 -2.14
N LYS A 165 -10.41 -7.11 -3.11
CA LYS A 165 -10.89 -8.17 -3.99
C LYS A 165 -10.35 -7.93 -5.39
N SER A 166 -10.01 -9.01 -6.08
CA SER A 166 -9.88 -9.06 -7.54
C SER A 166 -11.13 -9.75 -8.06
N ASP A 167 -12.04 -9.02 -8.70
CA ASP A 167 -13.16 -9.63 -9.42
C ASP A 167 -12.84 -9.80 -10.91
N SER A 168 -13.67 -10.58 -11.60
CA SER A 168 -13.54 -10.82 -13.05
C SER A 168 -13.96 -9.61 -13.90
N ASN A 169 -14.58 -8.60 -13.30
CA ASN A 169 -15.17 -7.47 -14.01
C ASN A 169 -14.23 -6.25 -14.04
N ASN A 170 -13.02 -6.36 -13.46
CA ASN A 170 -12.02 -5.30 -13.36
C ASN A 170 -12.57 -4.04 -12.70
N VAL A 171 -13.42 -4.19 -11.68
CA VAL A 171 -14.02 -3.06 -10.95
C VAL A 171 -13.91 -3.22 -9.44
N HIS A 172 -13.91 -2.10 -8.72
CA HIS A 172 -13.83 -2.14 -7.27
C HIS A 172 -15.15 -2.68 -6.69
N CYS A 173 -15.08 -3.53 -5.65
CA CYS A 173 -16.30 -4.13 -5.09
C CYS A 173 -17.25 -3.11 -4.44
N GLY A 174 -16.77 -1.92 -4.08
CA GLY A 174 -17.58 -0.82 -3.55
C GLY A 174 -18.00 -0.93 -2.08
N GLU A 175 -17.82 -2.09 -1.44
CA GLU A 175 -18.21 -2.37 -0.04
C GLU A 175 -17.06 -2.66 0.93
N CYS A 176 -15.89 -3.12 0.47
CA CYS A 176 -14.79 -3.42 1.39
C CYS A 176 -14.24 -2.15 2.05
N GLU A 177 -13.62 -2.27 3.23
CA GLU A 177 -13.14 -1.13 4.01
C GLU A 177 -12.30 -0.16 3.16
N SER A 178 -11.36 -0.68 2.36
CA SER A 178 -10.54 0.14 1.46
C SER A 178 -11.36 0.89 0.39
N CYS A 179 -12.40 0.27 -0.18
CA CYS A 179 -13.31 0.95 -1.11
C CYS A 179 -14.10 2.07 -0.42
N LEU A 180 -14.59 1.83 0.79
CA LEU A 180 -15.34 2.83 1.55
C LEU A 180 -14.44 4.03 1.92
N ARG A 181 -13.20 3.77 2.37
CA ARG A 181 -12.20 4.80 2.65
C ARG A 181 -11.85 5.60 1.40
N ARG A 182 -11.69 4.94 0.25
CA ARG A 182 -11.47 5.62 -1.04
C ARG A 182 -12.63 6.54 -1.41
N LYS A 183 -13.87 6.02 -1.45
CA LYS A 183 -15.08 6.82 -1.76
C LYS A 183 -15.18 8.05 -0.85
N ARG A 184 -14.92 7.87 0.46
CA ARG A 184 -14.88 8.95 1.45
C ARG A 184 -13.81 10.00 1.13
N ALA A 185 -12.58 9.57 0.86
CA ALA A 185 -11.46 10.47 0.59
C ALA A 185 -11.69 11.34 -0.65
N PHE A 186 -12.15 10.76 -1.77
CA PHE A 186 -12.48 11.52 -2.98
C PHE A 186 -13.60 12.53 -2.74
N LYS A 187 -14.68 12.10 -2.06
CA LYS A 187 -15.78 12.98 -1.68
C LYS A 187 -15.31 14.16 -0.82
N MET A 188 -14.52 13.89 0.23
CA MET A 188 -14.00 14.92 1.13
C MET A 188 -12.97 15.84 0.45
N ALA A 189 -12.25 15.32 -0.55
CA ALA A 189 -11.30 16.11 -1.34
C ALA A 189 -11.98 17.02 -2.35
N ASN A 190 -13.28 16.83 -2.61
CA ASN A 190 -14.01 17.44 -3.71
C ASN A 190 -13.34 17.16 -5.08
N VAL A 191 -12.82 15.94 -5.24
CA VAL A 191 -12.20 15.44 -6.47
C VAL A 191 -13.10 14.35 -7.03
N LYS A 192 -13.32 14.36 -8.35
CA LYS A 192 -14.15 13.35 -9.01
C LYS A 192 -13.47 11.98 -8.92
N ASP A 193 -14.12 11.03 -8.27
CA ASP A 193 -13.68 9.63 -8.28
C ASP A 193 -14.02 8.98 -9.63
N MET A 194 -12.99 8.59 -10.38
CA MET A 194 -13.13 7.91 -11.67
C MET A 194 -13.17 6.38 -11.52
N THR A 195 -13.07 5.86 -10.30
CA THR A 195 -13.15 4.43 -10.04
C THR A 195 -14.54 3.90 -10.36
N LYS A 196 -14.57 2.80 -11.12
CA LYS A 196 -15.78 2.02 -11.35
C LYS A 196 -16.01 1.07 -10.18
N TYR A 197 -17.23 1.07 -9.66
CA TYR A 197 -17.64 0.22 -8.56
C TYR A 197 -18.75 -0.75 -9.00
N LEU A 198 -18.74 -1.99 -8.49
CA LEU A 198 -19.84 -2.94 -8.69
C LEU A 198 -21.17 -2.44 -8.08
N ILE A 199 -21.08 -1.73 -6.96
CA ILE A 199 -22.21 -1.21 -6.18
C ILE A 199 -22.09 0.30 -5.91
#